data_AF-A0A292SAC3-F1
#
_entry.id   AF-A0A292SAC3-F1
#
_cell.length_a   1.000
_cell.length_b   1.000
_cell.length_c   1.000
_cell.angle_alpha   90.00
_cell.angle_beta   90.00
_cell.angle_gamma   90.00
#
_symmetry.space_group_name_H-M   'P 1'
#
loop_
_entity.id
_entity.type
_entity.pdbx_description
1 polymer ?
#
loop_
_entity_poly.entity_id
_entity_poly.type
_entity_poly.pdbx_seq_one_letter_code
_entity_poly.pdbx_strand_id
1 'polypeptide(L)' 'MLLGVNIDHIATLRNARGGIEPDVLTAARICKECGAASITTHLREDRRHIKDADVEAIRMLPRTRLNLEMAMTDEMQEIA' A
#
# COMPACT_ATOMS: atom_id res chain seq x y z
N MET A 1 21.78 -5.27 -2.94
CA MET A 1 20.64 -5.55 -2.03
C MET A 1 19.51 -4.60 -2.40
N LEU A 2 18.25 -5.06 -2.45
CA LEU A 2 17.08 -4.22 -2.74
C LEU A 2 16.22 -4.09 -1.47
N LEU A 3 15.63 -2.91 -1.24
CA LEU A 3 14.72 -2.64 -0.11
C LEU A 3 13.31 -2.40 -0.63
N GLY A 4 12.36 -3.22 -0.19
CA GLY A 4 10.93 -2.94 -0.29
C GLY A 4 10.41 -2.37 1.02
N VAL A 5 9.65 -1.28 0.96
CA VAL A 5 9.10 -0.63 2.17
C VAL A 5 7.62 -0.96 2.30
N ASN A 6 7.25 -1.65 3.37
CA ASN A 6 5.84 -1.88 3.71
C ASN A 6 5.25 -0.64 4.38
N ILE A 7 4.10 -0.16 3.88
CA ILE A 7 3.44 1.07 4.36
C ILE A 7 2.09 0.83 5.05
N ASP A 8 1.76 -0.41 5.43
CA ASP A 8 0.49 -0.80 6.07
C ASP A 8 0.23 -0.01 7.37
N HIS A 9 1.28 0.28 8.12
CA HIS A 9 1.17 0.99 9.38
C HIS A 9 0.89 2.49 9.23
N ILE A 10 1.14 3.08 8.05
CA ILE A 10 0.66 4.43 7.73
C ILE A 10 -0.87 4.41 7.65
N ALA A 11 -1.44 3.44 6.92
CA ALA A 11 -2.88 3.25 6.83
C ALA A 11 -3.50 2.90 8.20
N THR A 12 -2.79 2.15 9.05
CA THR A 12 -3.22 1.88 10.43
C THR A 12 -3.38 3.18 11.22
N LEU A 13 -2.40 4.09 11.13
CA LEU A 13 -2.45 5.39 11.81
C LEU A 13 -3.58 6.27 11.26
N ARG A 14 -3.78 6.31 9.94
CA ARG A 14 -4.89 7.01 9.28
C ARG A 14 -6.24 6.52 9.79
N ASN A 15 -6.43 5.20 9.75
CA ASN A 15 -7.71 4.58 10.08
C ASN A 15 -8.08 4.74 11.57
N ALA A 16 -7.08 4.85 12.46
CA ALA A 16 -7.31 5.05 13.90
C ALA A 16 -8.10 6.34 14.22
N ARG A 17 -8.13 7.30 13.29
CA ARG A 17 -8.90 8.55 13.43
C ARG A 17 -9.98 8.72 12.36
N GLY A 18 -10.14 7.76 11.45
CA GLY A 18 -11.10 7.83 10.34
C GLY A 18 -10.90 9.02 9.39
N GLY A 19 -9.70 9.63 9.42
CA GLY A 19 -9.36 10.77 8.57
C GLY A 19 -8.69 10.34 7.26
N ILE A 20 -8.18 11.32 6.53
CA ILE A 20 -7.39 11.10 5.31
C ILE A 20 -5.88 11.09 5.59
N GLU A 21 -5.46 11.55 6.77
CA GLU A 21 -4.06 11.67 7.17
C GLU A 21 -3.65 10.65 8.25
N PRO A 22 -2.42 10.13 8.20
CA PRO A 22 -1.44 10.31 7.12
C PRO A 22 -1.85 9.62 5.81
N ASP A 23 -1.62 10.28 4.68
CA ASP A 23 -1.89 9.72 3.36
C ASP A 23 -0.86 8.63 2.95
N VAL A 24 -1.38 7.47 2.56
CA VAL A 24 -0.59 6.30 2.14
C VAL A 24 0.12 6.57 0.80
N LEU A 25 -0.53 7.27 -0.13
CA LEU A 25 0.05 7.57 -1.43
C LEU A 25 1.26 8.51 -1.31
N THR A 26 1.15 9.50 -0.44
CA THR A 26 2.24 10.41 -0.08
C THR A 26 3.40 9.65 0.56
N ALA A 27 3.14 8.73 1.49
CA ALA A 27 4.18 7.88 2.07
C ALA A 27 4.90 7.03 1.01
N ALA A 28 4.16 6.44 0.06
CA ALA A 28 4.74 5.67 -1.04
C ALA A 28 5.67 6.52 -1.93
N ARG A 29 5.28 7.77 -2.23
CA ARG A 29 6.12 8.73 -2.98
C ARG A 29 7.41 9.05 -2.24
N ILE A 30 7.32 9.36 -0.95
CA ILE A 30 8.49 9.67 -0.11
C ILE A 30 9.45 8.47 -0.07
N CYS A 31 8.93 7.26 0.16
CA CYS A 31 9.77 6.05 0.19
C CYS A 31 10.54 5.87 -1.11
N LYS A 32 9.87 6.07 -2.25
CA LYS A 32 10.49 6.00 -3.57
C LYS A 32 11.55 7.08 -3.78
N GLU A 33 11.26 8.34 -3.42
CA GLU A 33 12.22 9.45 -3.50
C GLU A 33 13.46 9.19 -2.64
N CYS A 34 13.31 8.48 -1.52
CA CYS A 34 14.39 8.04 -0.65
C CYS A 34 15.09 6.74 -1.11
N GLY A 35 14.77 6.22 -2.30
CA GLY A 35 15.49 5.09 -2.90
C GLY A 35 14.91 3.70 -2.63
N ALA A 36 13.67 3.57 -2.13
CA ALA A 36 13.00 2.28 -2.04
C ALA A 36 12.86 1.64 -3.44
N ALA A 37 13.24 0.37 -3.55
CA ALA A 37 13.16 -0.39 -4.81
C ALA A 37 11.72 -0.84 -5.13
N SER A 38 10.91 -1.02 -4.10
CA SER A 38 9.48 -1.34 -4.22
C SER A 38 8.70 -0.78 -3.02
N ILE A 39 7.40 -0.61 -3.22
CA ILE A 39 6.44 -0.36 -2.16
C ILE A 39 5.69 -1.66 -1.91
N THR A 40 5.61 -2.07 -0.65
CA THR A 40 4.87 -3.25 -0.23
C THR A 40 3.59 -2.82 0.48
N THR A 41 2.48 -3.48 0.18
CA THR A 41 1.21 -3.29 0.90
C THR A 41 0.51 -4.61 1.06
N HIS A 42 -0.16 -4.83 2.18
CA HIS A 42 -0.99 -6.00 2.41
C HIS A 42 -2.47 -5.63 2.36
N LEU A 43 -3.12 -5.97 1.25
CA LEU A 43 -4.58 -5.87 1.14
C LEU A 43 -5.22 -7.08 1.81
N ARG A 44 -5.80 -6.84 2.99
CA ARG A 44 -6.46 -7.89 3.77
C ARG A 44 -7.93 -8.03 3.39
N GLU A 45 -8.49 -9.23 3.49
CA GLU A 45 -9.93 -9.48 3.34
C GLU A 45 -10.78 -8.54 4.21
N ASP A 46 -10.39 -8.37 5.48
CA ASP A 46 -11.07 -7.48 6.43
C ASP A 46 -10.80 -5.98 6.24
N ARG A 47 -9.95 -5.60 5.26
CA ARG A 47 -9.51 -4.22 4.98
C ARG A 47 -9.07 -3.48 6.24
N ARG A 48 -8.39 -4.16 7.18
CA ARG A 48 -8.01 -3.59 8.48
C ARG A 48 -7.21 -2.30 8.40
N HIS A 49 -6.28 -2.21 7.44
CA HIS A 49 -5.42 -1.05 7.22
C HIS A 49 -5.55 -0.52 5.79
N ILE A 50 -4.87 -1.16 4.84
CA ILE A 50 -4.92 -0.82 3.41
C ILE A 50 -6.32 -1.06 2.86
N LYS A 51 -6.78 -0.12 2.03
CA LYS A 51 -8.06 -0.18 1.29
C LYS A 51 -7.81 -0.39 -0.19
N ASP A 52 -8.82 -0.85 -0.93
CA ASP A 52 -8.72 -1.08 -2.38
C ASP A 52 -8.27 0.19 -3.13
N ALA A 53 -8.82 1.35 -2.74
CA ALA A 53 -8.44 2.64 -3.31
C ALA A 53 -6.96 3.00 -3.08
N ASP A 54 -6.34 2.54 -1.98
CA ASP A 54 -4.92 2.76 -1.72
C ASP A 54 -4.08 1.96 -2.72
N VAL A 55 -4.45 0.70 -2.96
CA VAL A 55 -3.78 -0.20 -3.92
C VAL A 55 -3.84 0.37 -5.33
N GLU A 56 -5.03 0.79 -5.78
CA GLU A 56 -5.23 1.42 -7.09
C GLU A 56 -4.39 2.70 -7.24
N ALA A 57 -4.40 3.56 -6.23
CA ALA A 57 -3.62 4.80 -6.24
C ALA A 57 -2.11 4.53 -6.34
N ILE A 58 -1.60 3.53 -5.61
CA ILE A 58 -0.18 3.15 -5.66
C ILE A 58 0.17 2.50 -7.00
N ARG A 59 -0.72 1.68 -7.57
CA ARG A 59 -0.55 1.06 -8.90
C ARG A 59 -0.38 2.10 -10.01
N MET A 60 -1.04 3.25 -9.87
CA MET A 60 -0.91 4.39 -10.78
C MET A 60 0.35 5.24 -10.55
N LEU A 61 1.15 5.00 -9.50
CA LEU A 61 2.39 5.74 -9.29
C LEU A 61 3.45 5.39 -10.36
N PRO A 62 3.98 6.39 -11.11
CA PRO A 62 4.96 6.12 -12.15
C PRO A 62 6.25 5.53 -11.57
N ARG A 63 6.82 4.52 -12.25
CA ARG A 63 8.12 3.91 -11.89
C ARG A 63 8.16 3.35 -10.47
N THR A 64 7.02 2.93 -9.93
CA THR A 64 6.93 2.21 -8.66
C THR A 64 6.71 0.73 -8.94
N ARG A 65 7.48 -0.14 -8.29
CA ARG A 65 7.15 -1.57 -8.22
C ARG A 65 6.27 -1.77 -6.99
N LEU A 66 5.03 -2.21 -7.21
CA LEU A 66 4.14 -2.60 -6.13
C LEU A 66 4.34 -4.09 -5.84
N ASN A 67 4.68 -4.41 -4.59
CA ASN A 67 4.64 -5.75 -4.03
C ASN A 67 3.33 -5.90 -3.24
N LEU A 68 2.29 -6.39 -3.90
CA LEU A 68 0.97 -6.58 -3.30
C LEU A 68 0.93 -7.92 -2.55
N GLU A 69 0.87 -7.86 -1.23
CA GLU A 69 0.61 -9.02 -0.36
C GLU A 69 -0.90 -9.18 -0.18
N MET A 70 -1.40 -10.40 -0.32
CA MET A 70 -2.82 -10.72 -0.24
C MET A 70 -3.05 -12.19 0.08
N ALA A 71 -4.26 -12.52 0.53
CA ALA A 71 -4.67 -13.91 0.72
C ALA A 71 -4.90 -14.63 -0.62
N MET A 72 -4.83 -15.96 -0.61
CA MET A 72 -5.13 -16.79 -1.78
C MET A 72 -6.64 -17.05 -1.86
N THR A 73 -7.41 -16.01 -2.16
CA THR A 73 -8.86 -16.09 -2.37
C THR A 73 -9.23 -15.55 -3.75
N ASP A 74 -10.36 -16.00 -4.30
CA ASP A 74 -10.81 -15.56 -5.63
C ASP A 74 -11.05 -14.04 -5.66
N GLU A 75 -11.67 -13.47 -4.61
CA GLU A 75 -11.87 -12.02 -4.48
C GLU A 75 -10.53 -11.24 -4.60
N MET A 76 -9.48 -11.70 -3.91
CA MET A 76 -8.20 -11.00 -3.92
C MET A 76 -7.50 -11.14 -5.27
N GLN A 77 -7.66 -12.29 -5.95
CA GLN A 77 -7.12 -12.52 -7.29
C GLN A 77 -7.77 -11.63 -8.35
N GLU A 78 -9.04 -11.28 -8.20
CA GLU A 78 -9.73 -10.33 -9.08
C GLU A 78 -9.22 -8.88 -8.91
N ILE A 79 -8.67 -8.53 -7.74
CA ILE A 79 -8.13 -7.20 -7.45
C ILE A 79 -6.68 -7.03 -7.95
N ALA A 80 -5.90 -8.13 -8.03
CA ALA A 80 -4.48 -8.12 -8.37
C ALA A 80 -4.15 -7.65 -9.81
#